data_AF-A0A534UKL0-F1
#
_entry.id   AF-A0A534UKL0-F1
#
_cell.length_a   1.000
_cell.length_b   1.000
_cell.length_c   1.000
_cell.angle_alpha   90.00
_cell.angle_beta   90.00
_cell.angle_gamma   90.00
#
_symmetry.space_group_name_H-M   'P 1'
#
loop_
_entity.id
_entity.type
_entity.pdbx_description
1 polymer ?
#
loop_
_entity_poly.entity_id
_entity_poly.type
_entity_poly.pdbx_seq_one_letter_code
_entity_poly.pdbx_strand_id
1 'polypeptide(L)' 'MMTFIVNHDGKVFQKNLGPNTASIAKGMKEYNPDKTWAEAKP' A
#
# COMPACT_ATOMS: atom_id res chain seq x y z
N MET A 1 9.70 7.40 -4.40
CA MET A 1 8.82 7.87 -3.31
C MET A 1 8.17 6.65 -2.66
N MET A 2 8.28 6.55 -1.34
CA MET A 2 7.77 5.42 -0.55
C MET A 2 6.28 5.63 -0.28
N THR A 3 5.45 4.59 -0.42
CA THR A 3 4.02 4.67 -0.10
C THR A 3 3.72 3.77 1.07
N PHE A 4 2.96 4.29 2.03
CA PHE A 4 2.46 3.56 3.19
C PHE A 4 0.94 3.45 3.09
N ILE A 5 0.42 2.24 3.29
CA ILE A 5 -1.02 1.96 3.34
C ILE A 5 -1.30 1.35 4.70
N VAL A 6 -2.35 1.82 5.37
CA VAL A 6 -2.84 1.24 6.62
C VAL A 6 -4.13 0.50 6.33
N ASN A 7 -4.25 -0.76 6.76
CA ASN A 7 -5.48 -1.51 6.63
C ASN A 7 -6.42 -1.31 7.84
N HIS A 8 -7.64 -1.85 7.77
CA HIS A 8 -8.63 -1.80 8.85
C HIS A 8 -8.22 -2.53 10.14
N ASP A 9 -7.27 -3.47 10.07
CA ASP A 9 -6.67 -4.19 11.20
C ASP A 9 -5.57 -3.36 11.90
N GLY A 10 -5.29 -2.14 11.42
CA GLY A 10 -4.23 -1.28 11.95
C GLY A 10 -2.83 -1.68 11.48
N LYS A 11 -2.72 -2.62 10.54
CA LYS A 11 -1.45 -3.03 9.96
C LYS A 11 -0.98 -2.03 8.91
N VAL A 12 0.26 -1.58 9.05
CA VAL A 12 0.93 -0.73 8.07
C VAL A 12 1.63 -1.61 7.05
N PHE A 13 1.41 -1.33 5.78
CA PHE A 13 2.10 -1.97 4.66
C PHE A 13 2.84 -0.90 3.88
N GLN A 14 4.05 -1.24 3.44
CA GLN A 14 4.85 -0.34 2.61
C GLN A 14 5.11 -0.98 1.27
N LYS A 15 4.96 -0.18 0.20
CA LYS A 15 5.33 -0.60 -1.15
C LYS A 15 5.82 0.60 -1.94
N ASN A 16 6.87 0.37 -2.72
CA ASN A 16 7.32 1.34 -3.70
C ASN A 16 6.49 1.16 -4.97
N LEU A 17 5.46 1.99 -5.13
CA LEU A 17 4.60 2.03 -6.32
C LEU A 17 5.17 2.93 -7.44
N GLY A 18 6.34 3.53 -7.21
CA GLY A 18 7.01 4.39 -8.18
C GLY A 18 6.22 5.67 -8.52
N PRO A 19 6.45 6.27 -9.70
CA PRO A 19 5.83 7.55 -10.09
C PRO A 19 4.29 7.51 -10.17
N ASN A 20 3.71 6.32 -10.33
CA ASN A 20 2.26 6.13 -10.50
C ASN A 20 1.50 5.93 -9.18
N THR A 21 2.15 6.21 -8.04
CA THR A 21 1.56 6.05 -6.70
C THR A 21 0.16 6.67 -6.59
N ALA A 22 -0.02 7.91 -7.05
CA ALA A 22 -1.30 8.60 -6.95
C ALA A 22 -2.42 7.93 -7.75
N SER A 23 -2.14 7.47 -8.96
CA SER A 23 -3.11 6.76 -9.81
C SER A 23 -3.50 5.41 -9.22
N ILE A 24 -2.52 4.69 -8.67
CA ILE A 24 -2.74 3.38 -8.03
C ILE A 24 -3.56 3.56 -6.75
N ALA A 25 -3.20 4.51 -5.89
CA ALA A 25 -3.95 4.82 -4.67
C ALA A 25 -5.39 5.26 -4.97
N LYS A 26 -5.60 6.07 -6.02
CA LYS A 26 -6.94 6.54 -6.43
C LYS A 26 -7.81 5.43 -7.02
N GLY A 27 -7.22 4.42 -7.65
CA GLY A 27 -7.92 3.24 -8.18
C GLY A 27 -8.16 2.14 -7.15
N MET A 28 -7.53 2.21 -5.98
CA MET A 28 -7.60 1.20 -4.93
C MET A 28 -8.91 1.37 -4.14
N LYS A 29 -9.98 0.70 -4.61
CA LYS A 29 -11.29 0.73 -3.94
C LYS A 29 -11.37 -0.19 -2.73
N GLU A 30 -10.59 -1.27 -2.74
CA GLU A 30 -10.56 -2.27 -1.68
C GLU A 30 -9.10 -2.57 -1.35
N TYR A 31 -8.84 -2.82 -0.06
CA TYR A 31 -7.56 -3.26 0.43
C TYR A 31 -7.28 -4.67 -0.10
N ASN A 32 -6.72 -4.76 -1.31
CA ASN A 32 -6.29 -6.01 -1.93
C ASN A 32 -4.74 -6.03 -1.96
N PRO A 33 -4.10 -6.39 -0.83
CA PRO A 33 -2.67 -6.57 -0.80
C PRO A 33 -2.36 -7.83 -1.62
N ASP A 34 -2.08 -7.64 -2.90
CA ASP A 34 -1.38 -8.64 -3.69
C ASP A 34 -0.15 -9.15 -2.91
N LYS A 35 0.29 -10.40 -3.11
CA LYS A 35 1.41 -11.02 -2.36
C LYS A 35 2.73 -10.23 -2.41
N THR A 36 2.81 -9.21 -3.24
CA THR A 36 3.92 -8.27 -3.39
C THR A 36 3.96 -7.14 -2.35
N TRP A 37 2.99 -7.02 -1.45
CA TRP A 37 3.02 -6.02 -0.37
C TRP A 37 3.83 -6.50 0.84
N ALA A 38 4.78 -5.70 1.30
CA ALA A 38 5.55 -5.97 2.50
C ALA A 38 4.86 -5.33 3.72
N GLU A 39 4.58 -6.11 4.75
CA GLU A 39 4.18 -5.58 6.07
C GLU A 39 5.29 -4.66 6.57
N ALA A 40 4.96 -3.39 6.81
CA ALA A 40 5.84 -2.48 7.52
C ALA A 40 5.76 -2.87 9.00
N LYS A 41 6.53 -3.89 9.37
CA LYS A 41 6.77 -4.21 10.78
C LYS A 41 7.59 -3.08 11.40
N PRO A 42 7.33 -2.73 12.67
CA PRO A 42 8.09 -1.71 13.38
C PRO A 42 9.57 -2.07 13.51
#